data_AF-B5M065-F1
#
_entry.id   AF-B5M065-F1
#
_cell.length_a   1.000
_cell.length_b   1.000
_cell.length_c   1.000
_cell.angle_alpha   90.00
_cell.angle_beta   90.00
_cell.angle_gamma   90.00
#
_symmetry.space_group_name_H-M   'P 1'
#
loop_
_entity.id
_entity.type
_entity.pdbx_description
1 polymer ?
#
loop_
_entity_poly.entity_id
_entity_poly.type
_entity_poly.pdbx_seq_one_letter_code
_entity_poly.pdbx_strand_id
1 'polypeptide(L)'
;ILAVQEAGSPPSTAVDTGRVIPSPGIPVRELIWNLSTNSRPQQVYIYFSAVDALGGRVNLALVSNRRADEVFVLSPVRQGGRPLLGIRIGNDAFFTAHAIAMRNNDAPALVEEVYNFFRDSRDPVHQALNWMIL
;
A
#
# COMPACT_ATOMS: atom_id res chain seq x y z
N ILE A 1 2.30 4.68 11.14
CA ILE A 1 1.91 4.30 9.77
C ILE A 1 0.46 4.73 9.61
N LEU A 2 0.10 5.32 8.47
CA LEU A 2 -1.26 5.76 8.15
C LEU A 2 -1.70 5.12 6.84
N ALA A 3 -2.80 4.38 6.85
CA ALA A 3 -3.48 3.92 5.66
C ALA A 3 -4.52 4.96 5.21
N VAL A 4 -4.56 5.24 3.91
CA VAL A 4 -5.48 6.19 3.30
C VAL A 4 -6.19 5.51 2.14
N GLN A 5 -7.52 5.53 2.19
CA GLN A 5 -8.39 5.13 1.09
C GLN A 5 -8.95 6.40 0.41
N GLU A 6 -9.34 6.27 -0.87
CA GLU A 6 -9.80 7.40 -1.68
C GLU A 6 -8.80 8.56 -1.70
N ALA A 7 -7.52 8.21 -1.79
CA ALA A 7 -6.39 9.12 -1.54
C ALA A 7 -6.24 10.26 -2.57
N GLY A 8 -7.13 10.36 -3.56
CA GLY A 8 -7.07 11.38 -4.60
C GLY A 8 -5.71 11.39 -5.29
N SER A 9 -5.02 12.54 -5.23
CA SER A 9 -3.63 12.69 -5.68
C SER A 9 -2.69 12.85 -4.48
N PRO A 10 -1.43 12.39 -4.57
CA PRO A 10 -0.46 12.67 -3.53
C PRO A 10 -0.20 14.18 -3.42
N PRO A 11 0.31 14.67 -2.27
CA PRO A 11 0.68 16.07 -2.11
C PRO A 11 1.59 16.55 -3.26
N SER A 12 1.34 17.76 -3.78
CA SER A 12 2.07 18.30 -4.94
C SER A 12 3.57 18.52 -4.67
N THR A 13 3.97 18.59 -3.40
CA THR A 13 5.36 18.72 -2.97
C THR A 13 6.02 17.37 -2.66
N ALA A 14 5.31 16.25 -2.77
CA ALA A 14 5.90 14.92 -2.64
C ALA A 14 6.70 14.59 -3.92
N VAL A 15 7.92 14.11 -3.74
CA VAL A 15 8.87 13.85 -4.82
C VAL A 15 9.04 12.35 -5.00
N ASP A 16 8.99 11.87 -6.24
CA ASP A 16 9.25 10.47 -6.56
C ASP A 16 10.70 10.09 -6.25
N THR A 17 10.89 8.95 -5.60
CA THR A 17 12.22 8.41 -5.31
C THR A 17 12.83 7.68 -6.49
N GLY A 18 12.04 7.30 -7.49
CA GLY A 18 12.46 6.43 -8.60
C GLY A 18 12.68 4.98 -8.18
N ARG A 19 12.29 4.57 -6.96
CA ARG A 19 12.37 3.16 -6.53
C ARG A 19 11.51 2.30 -7.44
N VAL A 20 12.13 1.31 -8.08
CA VAL A 20 11.41 0.28 -8.83
C VAL A 20 10.75 -0.68 -7.85
N ILE A 21 9.42 -0.79 -7.92
CA ILE A 21 8.59 -1.66 -7.06
C ILE A 21 8.00 -2.77 -7.93
N PRO A 22 8.31 -4.06 -7.66
CA PRO A 22 7.66 -5.19 -8.33
C PRO A 22 6.14 -5.15 -8.10
N SER A 23 5.37 -5.29 -9.18
CA SER A 23 3.91 -5.22 -9.12
C SER A 23 3.29 -5.98 -10.28
N PRO A 24 2.11 -6.64 -10.10
CA PRO A 24 1.43 -7.38 -11.16
C PRO A 24 0.67 -6.45 -12.15
N GLY A 25 1.36 -5.44 -12.68
CA GLY A 25 0.78 -4.44 -13.58
C GLY A 25 -0.04 -3.34 -12.88
N ILE A 26 0.01 -3.27 -11.55
CA ILE A 26 -0.69 -2.24 -10.76
C ILE A 26 0.28 -1.08 -10.47
N PRO A 27 -0.05 0.17 -10.81
CA PRO A 27 0.87 1.28 -10.62
C PRO A 27 1.08 1.57 -9.13
N VAL A 28 2.34 1.56 -8.69
CA VAL A 28 2.75 1.92 -7.32
C VAL A 28 4.02 2.75 -7.38
N ARG A 29 4.09 3.82 -6.59
CA ARG A 29 5.24 4.73 -6.48
C ARG A 29 5.62 4.94 -5.03
N GLU A 30 6.92 5.04 -4.76
CA GLU A 30 7.45 5.52 -3.47
C GLU A 30 7.82 6.99 -3.62
N LEU A 31 7.20 7.84 -2.80
CA LEU A 31 7.43 9.27 -2.75
C LEU A 31 8.04 9.65 -1.40
N ILE A 32 8.86 10.69 -1.37
CA ILE A 32 9.28 11.37 -0.14
C ILE A 32 8.51 12.68 -0.03
N TRP A 33 7.94 12.94 1.14
CA TRP A 33 7.24 14.17 1.45
C TRP A 33 7.85 14.84 2.68
N ASN A 34 8.38 16.06 2.50
CA ASN A 34 8.86 16.87 3.62
C ASN A 34 7.67 17.60 4.27
N LEU A 35 7.40 17.31 5.54
CA LEU A 35 6.34 17.91 6.34
C LEU A 35 6.78 19.21 7.04
N SER A 36 8.06 19.57 6.91
CA SER A 36 8.68 20.72 7.56
C SER A 36 9.42 21.58 6.52
N THR A 37 10.25 22.51 6.98
CA THR A 37 11.06 23.37 6.12
C THR A 37 12.25 22.62 5.52
N ASN A 38 12.85 23.18 4.47
CA ASN A 38 14.05 22.61 3.85
C ASN A 38 15.29 22.65 4.77
N SER A 39 15.34 23.60 5.71
CA SER A 39 16.46 23.72 6.66
C SER A 39 16.36 22.78 7.86
N ARG A 40 15.18 22.23 8.15
CA ARG A 40 14.92 21.25 9.22
C ARG A 40 13.90 20.21 8.74
N PRO A 41 14.28 19.36 7.77
CA PRO A 41 13.35 18.46 7.12
C PRO A 41 12.80 17.41 8.09
N GLN A 42 11.50 17.12 7.96
CA GLN A 42 10.83 15.99 8.61
C GLN A 42 10.14 15.18 7.52
N GLN A 43 10.82 14.15 7.05
CA GLN A 43 10.40 13.40 5.89
C GLN A 43 9.55 12.19 6.27
N VAL A 44 8.52 11.95 5.48
CA VAL A 44 7.76 10.71 5.47
C VAL A 44 7.81 10.10 4.07
N TYR A 45 7.62 8.79 4.00
CA TYR A 45 7.48 8.04 2.77
C TYR A 45 6.00 7.82 2.48
N ILE A 46 5.60 8.02 1.23
CA ILE A 46 4.27 7.72 0.72
C ILE A 46 4.40 6.61 -0.30
N TYR A 47 3.71 5.50 -0.07
CA TYR A 47 3.51 4.45 -1.05
C TYR A 47 2.14 4.68 -1.65
N PHE A 48 2.09 5.11 -2.91
CA PHE A 48 0.87 5.56 -3.56
C PHE A 48 0.53 4.67 -4.75
N SER A 49 -0.70 4.19 -4.81
CA SER A 49 -1.22 3.42 -5.93
C SER A 49 -2.37 4.15 -6.63
N ALA A 50 -2.16 4.47 -7.91
CA ALA A 50 -3.14 5.09 -8.79
C ALA A 50 -4.08 4.02 -9.39
N VAL A 51 -4.92 3.43 -8.54
CA VAL A 51 -5.85 2.35 -8.92
C VAL A 51 -6.86 2.81 -9.97
N ASP A 52 -7.34 4.05 -9.86
CA ASP A 52 -8.26 4.66 -10.82
C ASP A 52 -7.56 5.76 -11.60
N ALA A 53 -6.92 5.37 -12.70
CA ALA A 53 -6.13 6.29 -13.54
C ALA A 53 -6.98 7.35 -14.26
N LEU A 54 -8.31 7.17 -14.34
CA LEU A 54 -9.21 8.05 -15.08
C LEU A 54 -9.98 9.00 -14.16
N GLY A 55 -10.48 8.50 -13.02
CA GLY A 55 -11.28 9.26 -12.06
C GLY A 55 -10.54 9.66 -10.78
N GLY A 56 -9.43 8.99 -10.44
CA GLY A 56 -8.65 9.23 -9.23
C GLY A 56 -9.39 9.00 -7.91
N ARG A 57 -10.57 8.35 -7.91
CA ARG A 57 -11.47 8.35 -6.73
C ARG A 57 -11.15 7.27 -5.73
N VAL A 58 -10.56 6.16 -6.15
CA VAL A 58 -10.34 4.97 -5.31
C VAL A 58 -8.87 4.63 -5.15
N ASN A 59 -8.01 5.64 -5.30
CA ASN A 59 -6.57 5.51 -5.09
C ASN A 59 -6.26 5.14 -3.64
N LEU A 60 -5.16 4.43 -3.43
CA LEU A 60 -4.72 3.95 -2.12
C LEU A 60 -3.37 4.55 -1.77
N ALA A 61 -3.15 4.84 -0.48
CA ALA A 61 -1.84 5.23 0.00
C ALA A 61 -1.51 4.65 1.38
N LEU A 62 -0.22 4.38 1.61
CA LEU A 62 0.36 4.16 2.93
C LEU A 62 1.42 5.22 3.21
N VAL A 63 1.31 5.90 4.35
CA VAL A 63 2.28 6.90 4.81
C VAL A 63 3.06 6.35 6.00
N SER A 64 4.38 6.44 5.95
CA SER A 64 5.28 5.94 6.99
C SER A 64 6.41 6.92 7.28
N ASN A 65 6.80 7.04 8.55
CA ASN A 65 7.98 7.80 8.96
C ASN A 65 9.30 7.01 8.76
N ARG A 66 9.21 5.75 8.33
CA ARG A 66 10.35 4.89 7.97
C ARG A 66 10.15 4.39 6.56
N ARG A 67 11.25 4.33 5.80
CA ARG A 67 11.23 3.69 4.47
C ARG A 67 10.89 2.21 4.64
N ALA A 68 10.02 1.70 3.79
CA ALA A 68 9.69 0.28 3.73
C ALA A 68 10.89 -0.52 3.25
N ASP A 69 11.15 -1.64 3.92
CA ASP A 69 12.13 -2.63 3.46
C ASP A 69 11.62 -3.28 2.17
N GLU A 70 10.31 -3.52 2.09
CA GLU A 70 9.63 -4.19 0.99
C GLU A 70 8.23 -3.61 0.79
N VAL A 71 7.72 -3.68 -0.44
CA VAL A 71 6.37 -3.22 -0.81
C VAL A 71 5.64 -4.41 -1.41
N PHE A 72 4.43 -4.66 -0.93
CA PHE A 72 3.55 -5.73 -1.39
C PHE A 72 2.41 -5.15 -2.21
N VAL A 73 2.10 -5.78 -3.34
CA VAL A 73 0.99 -5.40 -4.21
C VAL A 73 0.24 -6.66 -4.59
N LEU A 74 -0.91 -6.90 -3.98
CA LEU A 74 -1.74 -8.05 -4.27
C LEU A 74 -2.92 -7.62 -5.15
N SER A 75 -3.20 -8.42 -6.16
CA SER A 75 -4.26 -8.14 -7.14
C SER A 75 -5.64 -8.08 -6.48
N PRO A 76 -6.61 -7.36 -7.07
CA PRO A 76 -7.99 -7.40 -6.60
C PRO A 76 -8.53 -8.84 -6.60
N VAL A 77 -9.18 -9.24 -5.50
CA VAL A 77 -9.79 -10.57 -5.33
C VAL A 77 -11.16 -10.72 -6.00
N ARG A 78 -11.70 -9.61 -6.55
CA ARG A 78 -12.99 -9.56 -7.23
C ARG A 78 -12.97 -8.50 -8.33
N GLN A 79 -13.70 -8.75 -9.42
CA GLN A 79 -13.92 -7.75 -10.46
C GLN A 79 -14.55 -6.47 -9.89
N GLY A 80 -13.99 -5.31 -10.24
CA GLY A 80 -14.41 -4.01 -9.69
C GLY A 80 -13.90 -3.74 -8.26
N GLY A 81 -13.18 -4.69 -7.66
CA GLY A 81 -12.48 -4.53 -6.39
C GLY A 81 -11.20 -3.72 -6.53
N ARG A 82 -10.62 -3.37 -5.38
CA ARG A 82 -9.35 -2.63 -5.29
C ARG A 82 -8.23 -3.62 -4.90
N PRO A 83 -6.98 -3.35 -5.26
CA PRO A 83 -5.85 -4.18 -4.82
C PRO A 83 -5.56 -3.96 -3.33
N LEU A 84 -4.72 -4.82 -2.77
CA LEU A 84 -4.09 -4.61 -1.47
C LEU A 84 -2.70 -4.01 -1.69
N LEU A 85 -2.47 -2.84 -1.10
CA LEU A 85 -1.16 -2.21 -1.04
C LEU A 85 -0.60 -2.39 0.38
N GLY A 86 0.58 -2.99 0.48
CA GLY A 86 1.24 -3.23 1.75
C GLY A 86 2.69 -2.78 1.78
N ILE A 87 3.21 -2.54 2.97
CA ILE A 87 4.64 -2.30 3.21
C ILE A 87 5.15 -3.14 4.36
N ARG A 88 6.39 -3.60 4.27
CA ARG A 88 7.11 -4.25 5.36
C ARG A 88 8.09 -3.28 6.01
N ILE A 89 8.11 -3.25 7.34
CA ILE A 89 9.13 -2.57 8.14
C ILE A 89 9.56 -3.53 9.23
N GLY A 90 10.80 -4.03 9.14
CA GLY A 90 11.27 -5.11 10.01
C GLY A 90 10.45 -6.39 9.79
N ASN A 91 9.87 -6.90 10.88
CA ASN A 91 9.08 -8.14 10.90
C ASN A 91 7.57 -7.92 10.75
N ASP A 92 7.14 -6.68 10.50
CA ASP A 92 5.73 -6.31 10.48
C ASP A 92 5.34 -5.78 9.10
N ALA A 93 4.25 -6.31 8.56
CA ALA A 93 3.63 -5.87 7.32
C ALA A 93 2.31 -5.12 7.58
N PHE A 94 2.13 -3.99 6.93
CA PHE A 94 0.97 -3.12 7.10
C PHE A 94 0.31 -2.89 5.76
N PHE A 95 -0.97 -3.18 5.65
CA PHE A 95 -1.75 -3.06 4.42
C PHE A 95 -2.82 -1.99 4.55
N THR A 96 -3.10 -1.32 3.44
CA THR A 96 -4.34 -0.57 3.24
C THR A 96 -5.26 -1.38 2.31
N ALA A 97 -6.54 -1.44 2.66
CA ALA A 97 -7.57 -2.08 1.88
C ALA A 97 -8.78 -1.15 1.71
N HIS A 98 -9.50 -1.29 0.60
CA HIS A 98 -10.76 -0.58 0.40
C HIS A 98 -11.77 -1.53 -0.26
N ALA A 99 -12.47 -2.30 0.55
CA ALA A 99 -13.50 -3.23 0.09
C ALA A 99 -14.63 -2.50 -0.66
N ILE A 100 -15.31 -3.20 -1.56
CA ILE A 100 -16.41 -2.67 -2.35
C ILE A 100 -17.57 -2.29 -1.41
N ALA A 101 -18.16 -1.12 -1.62
CA ALA A 101 -19.31 -0.62 -0.86
C ALA A 101 -20.62 -1.30 -1.31
N MET A 102 -20.76 -2.60 -1.01
CA MET A 102 -21.95 -3.40 -1.32
C MET A 102 -22.24 -4.44 -0.23
N ARG A 103 -23.43 -5.04 -0.25
CA ARG A 103 -23.73 -6.23 0.58
C ARG A 103 -22.91 -7.42 0.08
N ASN A 104 -22.51 -8.32 0.98
CA ASN A 104 -21.68 -9.49 0.66
C ASN A 104 -20.44 -9.10 -0.16
N ASN A 105 -19.74 -8.06 0.30
CA ASN A 105 -18.56 -7.52 -0.39
C ASN A 105 -17.36 -8.47 -0.32
N ASP A 106 -16.21 -7.98 -0.75
CA ASP A 106 -14.95 -8.69 -0.88
C ASP A 106 -14.07 -8.62 0.37
N ALA A 107 -14.52 -7.99 1.46
CA ALA A 107 -13.69 -7.83 2.67
C ALA A 107 -13.16 -9.16 3.25
N PRO A 108 -13.95 -10.24 3.39
CA PRO A 108 -13.42 -11.52 3.88
C PRO A 108 -12.32 -12.09 2.97
N ALA A 109 -12.54 -12.03 1.66
CA ALA A 109 -11.58 -12.53 0.67
C ALA A 109 -10.28 -11.71 0.66
N LEU A 110 -10.33 -10.41 0.92
CA LEU A 110 -9.13 -9.58 1.07
C LEU A 110 -8.28 -10.01 2.28
N VAL A 111 -8.91 -10.38 3.41
CA VAL A 111 -8.18 -10.90 4.58
C VAL A 111 -7.57 -12.26 4.28
N GLU A 112 -8.33 -13.15 3.65
CA GLU A 112 -7.85 -14.47 3.22
C GLU A 112 -6.68 -14.37 2.25
N GLU A 113 -6.70 -13.40 1.32
CA GLU A 113 -5.61 -13.17 0.37
C GLU A 113 -4.31 -12.79 1.07
N VAL A 114 -4.33 -11.88 2.05
CA VAL A 114 -3.11 -11.54 2.83
C VAL A 114 -2.62 -12.73 3.63
N TYR A 115 -3.53 -13.48 4.26
CA TYR A 115 -3.19 -14.68 5.01
C TYR A 115 -2.51 -15.74 4.11
N ASN A 116 -3.13 -16.07 2.97
CA ASN A 116 -2.62 -17.05 2.03
C ASN A 116 -1.29 -16.58 1.41
N PHE A 117 -1.14 -15.29 1.09
CA PHE A 117 0.09 -14.72 0.54
C PHE A 117 1.30 -15.00 1.44
N PHE A 118 1.20 -14.72 2.75
CA PHE A 118 2.29 -14.99 3.67
C PHE A 118 2.43 -16.48 4.00
N ARG A 119 1.33 -17.20 4.21
CA ARG A 119 1.33 -18.64 4.52
C ARG A 119 2.00 -19.45 3.39
N ASP A 120 1.69 -19.13 2.15
CA ASP A 120 2.10 -19.89 0.97
C ASP A 120 3.42 -19.37 0.38
N SER A 121 4.03 -18.34 0.98
CA SER A 121 5.35 -17.86 0.57
C SER A 121 6.40 -18.94 0.72
N ARG A 122 7.34 -19.01 -0.24
CA ARG A 122 8.49 -19.92 -0.17
C ARG A 122 9.63 -19.36 0.68
N ASP A 123 9.57 -18.08 1.04
CA ASP A 123 10.54 -17.44 1.92
C ASP A 123 10.10 -17.62 3.39
N PRO A 124 10.88 -18.32 4.24
CA PRO A 124 10.57 -18.46 5.65
C PRO A 124 10.46 -17.13 6.39
N VAL A 125 11.15 -16.08 5.93
CA VAL A 125 11.04 -14.73 6.51
C VAL A 125 9.63 -14.21 6.29
N HIS A 126 9.06 -14.37 5.09
CA HIS A 126 7.70 -13.93 4.77
C HIS A 126 6.65 -14.70 5.58
N GLN A 127 6.82 -16.01 5.77
CA GLN A 127 5.92 -16.83 6.58
C GLN A 127 5.88 -16.40 8.06
N ALA A 128 6.97 -15.83 8.57
CA ALA A 128 7.11 -15.41 9.96
C ALA A 128 6.72 -13.94 10.22
N LEU A 129 6.24 -13.21 9.20
CA LEU A 129 5.84 -11.82 9.36
C LEU A 129 4.54 -11.71 10.15
N ASN A 130 4.50 -10.76 11.07
CA ASN A 130 3.23 -10.26 11.57
C ASN A 130 2.61 -9.39 10.49
N TRP A 131 1.29 -9.42 10.35
CA TRP A 131 0.62 -8.55 9.39
C TRP A 131 -0.69 -8.02 9.96
N MET A 132 -1.06 -6.82 9.50
CA MET A 132 -2.36 -6.22 9.75
C MET A 132 -2.84 -5.43 8.55
N ILE A 133 -4.16 -5.39 8.40
CA ILE A 133 -4.85 -4.47 7.49
C ILE A 133 -5.37 -3.32 8.35
N LEU A 134 -5.01 -2.09 7.98
CA LEU A 134 -5.35 -0.85 8.68
C LEU A 134 -6.65 -0.24 8.18
#